data_AF-A0A7J5UKW0-F1
#
_entry.id   AF-A0A7J5UKW0-F1
#
_cell.length_a   1.000
_cell.length_b   1.000
_cell.length_c   1.000
_cell.angle_alpha   90.00
_cell.angle_beta   90.00
_cell.angle_gamma   90.00
#
_symmetry.space_group_name_H-M   'P 1'
#
loop_
_entity.id
_entity.type
_entity.pdbx_description
1 polymer ?
#
loop_
_entity_poly.entity_id
_entity_poly.type
_entity_poly.pdbx_seq_one_letter_code
_entity_poly.pdbx_strand_id
1 'polypeptide(L)'
;MSTVTLQKAITPQMSAAYLERGLDRVAGFVVPAADVAGVTTTEALFELHGLGFPGSPFAPDRPIDILHLPASPTANLVRATGGADEAGRSATGGPFLDRPPFTGTGLAATGDVVAPLSWLEHTRLTPGARLWRFTPGEEEPELVGTYHGVAFGWQNHLADDELHALAPSKFVGPLAKLDLGTFAVDVRTDDDGAPTVVTLVTMAAASEEQGFTRTKAGTWAKQVPAGDVELFEIHATARWHGLPVRIVDQGPGPDGEVMCRVSSLAYDADAAERLLMDKIDAGVYETTAALSALTDVRYTQRVPNAWAKESQLAQARAAREAAAAAAATAGPSAGAAPAGVTTGGAAAG
;
A
#
# COMPACT_ATOMS: atom_id res chain seq x y z
N MET A 1 20.52 3.11 10.60
CA MET A 1 19.46 4.06 11.04
C MET A 1 18.24 3.27 11.49
N SER A 2 17.58 3.61 12.60
CA SER A 2 16.37 2.89 13.03
C SER A 2 15.25 3.03 11.99
N THR A 3 14.75 1.91 11.47
CA THR A 3 13.61 1.90 10.55
C THR A 3 12.39 2.50 11.25
N VAL A 4 11.75 3.49 10.62
CA VAL A 4 10.49 4.06 11.12
C VAL A 4 9.44 2.96 11.15
N THR A 5 8.81 2.75 12.31
CA THR A 5 7.66 1.85 12.43
C THR A 5 6.39 2.66 12.24
N LEU A 6 5.55 2.23 11.30
CA LEU A 6 4.24 2.79 11.03
C LEU A 6 3.19 2.03 11.83
N GLN A 7 2.15 2.73 12.27
CA GLN A 7 0.98 2.18 12.95
C GLN A 7 -0.25 2.33 12.05
N LYS A 8 -1.03 1.25 11.93
CA LYS A 8 -2.27 1.22 11.16
C LYS A 8 -3.34 0.37 11.83
N ALA A 9 -4.58 0.84 11.90
CA ALA A 9 -5.71 -0.01 12.23
C ALA A 9 -6.09 -0.96 11.08
N ILE A 10 -6.36 -2.22 11.42
CA ILE A 10 -6.66 -3.32 10.50
C ILE A 10 -8.09 -3.79 10.71
N THR A 11 -8.86 -3.91 9.63
CA THR A 11 -10.24 -4.40 9.69
C THR A 11 -10.26 -5.88 10.11
N PRO A 12 -11.33 -6.37 10.77
CA PRO A 12 -11.44 -7.78 11.13
C PRO A 12 -11.25 -8.74 9.94
N GLN A 13 -11.75 -8.36 8.76
CA GLN A 13 -11.61 -9.13 7.53
C GLN A 13 -10.14 -9.20 7.07
N MET A 14 -9.40 -8.10 7.21
CA MET A 14 -7.99 -8.04 6.87
C MET A 14 -7.12 -8.80 7.89
N SER A 15 -7.46 -8.74 9.18
CA SER A 15 -6.82 -9.58 10.22
C SER A 15 -6.98 -11.07 9.89
N ALA A 16 -8.18 -11.51 9.52
CA ALA A 16 -8.40 -12.88 9.08
C ALA A 16 -7.63 -13.21 7.78
N ALA A 17 -7.57 -12.28 6.82
CA ALA A 17 -6.78 -12.48 5.60
C ALA A 17 -5.28 -12.65 5.89
N TYR A 18 -4.74 -11.92 6.86
CA TYR A 18 -3.36 -12.07 7.33
C TYR A 18 -3.17 -13.41 8.07
N LEU A 19 -3.90 -13.63 9.15
CA LEU A 19 -3.64 -14.72 10.08
C LEU A 19 -4.08 -16.10 9.56
N GLU A 20 -5.12 -16.18 8.73
CA GLU A 20 -5.66 -17.47 8.26
C GLU A 20 -5.25 -17.82 6.83
N ARG A 21 -4.90 -16.81 6.02
CA ARG A 21 -4.59 -16.98 4.58
C ARG A 21 -3.21 -16.48 4.19
N GLY A 22 -2.50 -15.82 5.10
CA GLY A 22 -1.13 -15.39 4.91
C GLY A 22 -0.93 -14.10 4.13
N LEU A 23 -2.00 -13.33 3.82
CA LEU A 23 -1.92 -12.13 2.95
C LEU A 23 -0.75 -11.21 3.35
N ASP A 24 0.03 -10.77 2.37
CA ASP A 24 1.35 -10.18 2.60
C ASP A 24 1.45 -8.70 2.22
N ARG A 25 0.33 -8.04 1.91
CA ARG A 25 0.30 -6.65 1.43
C ARG A 25 -0.61 -5.76 2.27
N VAL A 26 -0.24 -4.50 2.38
CA VAL A 26 -0.98 -3.47 3.15
C VAL A 26 -1.00 -2.13 2.39
N ALA A 27 -2.05 -1.35 2.58
CA ALA A 27 -2.19 0.03 2.10
C ALA A 27 -3.12 0.82 3.03
N GLY A 28 -3.25 2.13 2.81
CA GLY A 28 -4.20 2.99 3.51
C GLY A 28 -3.54 3.95 4.50
N PHE A 29 -4.34 4.61 5.32
CA PHE A 29 -3.82 5.60 6.26
C PHE A 29 -2.97 4.99 7.38
N VAL A 30 -1.86 5.66 7.68
CA VAL A 30 -0.85 5.27 8.67
C VAL A 30 -0.32 6.50 9.41
N VAL A 31 0.13 6.29 10.65
CA VAL A 31 0.83 7.27 11.47
C VAL A 31 2.17 6.70 11.96
N PRO A 32 3.18 7.51 12.32
CA PRO A 32 4.38 7.00 12.98
C PRO A 32 4.02 6.40 14.35
N ALA A 33 4.38 5.14 14.60
CA ALA A 33 4.01 4.44 15.83
C ALA A 33 4.59 5.12 17.09
N ALA A 34 5.78 5.71 16.99
CA ALA A 34 6.43 6.41 18.10
C ALA A 34 5.65 7.65 18.55
N ASP A 35 5.01 8.37 17.61
CA ASP A 35 4.28 9.62 17.91
C ASP A 35 2.96 9.35 18.63
N VAL A 36 2.46 8.12 18.55
CA VAL A 36 1.14 7.71 19.09
C VAL A 36 1.25 6.58 20.11
N ALA A 37 2.46 6.30 20.61
CA ALA A 37 2.73 5.18 21.51
C ALA A 37 1.93 5.24 22.84
N GLY A 38 1.52 6.44 23.27
CA GLY A 38 0.67 6.64 24.45
C GLY A 38 -0.82 6.43 24.21
N VAL A 39 -1.25 6.18 22.97
CA VAL A 39 -2.67 5.95 22.62
C VAL A 39 -2.96 4.45 22.67
N THR A 40 -3.52 4.00 23.78
CA THR A 40 -3.72 2.55 24.04
C THR A 40 -5.17 2.14 24.26
N THR A 41 -6.11 3.08 24.48
CA THR A 41 -7.53 2.73 24.61
C THR A 41 -8.19 2.54 23.25
N THR A 42 -9.18 1.65 23.16
CA THR A 42 -9.91 1.39 21.92
C THR A 42 -10.68 2.62 21.43
N GLU A 43 -11.23 3.44 22.34
CA GLU A 43 -11.87 4.71 22.00
C GLU A 43 -10.90 5.68 21.34
N ALA A 44 -9.71 5.86 21.91
CA ALA A 44 -8.72 6.79 21.39
C ALA A 44 -8.08 6.29 20.10
N LEU A 45 -7.86 4.98 19.96
CA LEU A 45 -7.42 4.36 18.71
C LEU A 45 -8.48 4.51 17.61
N PHE A 46 -9.76 4.35 17.94
CA PHE A 46 -10.88 4.56 17.02
C PHE A 46 -10.93 5.99 16.49
N GLU A 47 -10.75 6.98 17.37
CA GLU A 47 -10.67 8.39 17.01
C GLU A 47 -9.41 8.70 16.18
N LEU A 48 -8.23 8.32 16.68
CA LEU A 48 -6.92 8.59 16.06
C LEU A 48 -6.86 8.10 14.61
N HIS A 49 -7.30 6.86 14.36
CA HIS A 49 -7.27 6.26 13.02
C HIS A 49 -8.49 6.62 12.18
N GLY A 50 -9.40 7.46 12.69
CA GLY A 50 -10.57 7.92 11.95
C GLY A 50 -11.52 6.79 11.56
N LEU A 51 -11.74 5.83 12.46
CA LEU A 51 -12.43 4.57 12.15
C LEU A 51 -13.96 4.69 12.07
N GLY A 52 -14.52 5.87 12.34
CA GLY A 52 -15.97 6.13 12.29
C GLY A 52 -16.56 6.44 10.90
N PHE A 53 -15.92 5.99 9.82
CA PHE A 53 -16.39 6.28 8.46
C PHE A 53 -17.64 5.48 8.06
N PRO A 54 -18.42 5.92 7.06
CA PRO A 54 -19.62 5.20 6.60
C PRO A 54 -19.32 3.75 6.20
N GLY A 55 -20.08 2.80 6.77
CA GLY A 55 -19.88 1.37 6.52
C GLY A 55 -18.69 0.74 7.27
N SER A 56 -18.08 1.48 8.20
CA SER A 56 -16.98 0.97 9.01
C SER A 56 -17.34 -0.29 9.80
N PRO A 57 -16.48 -1.33 9.82
CA PRO A 57 -16.66 -2.50 10.66
C PRO A 57 -16.22 -2.27 12.12
N PHE A 58 -15.63 -1.11 12.41
CA PHE A 58 -15.09 -0.79 13.73
C PHE A 58 -16.16 -0.21 14.65
N ALA A 59 -15.97 -0.42 15.95
CA ALA A 59 -16.70 0.28 17.00
C ALA A 59 -15.75 0.50 18.19
N PRO A 60 -15.87 1.61 18.94
CA PRO A 60 -14.97 1.93 20.04
C PRO A 60 -15.07 0.94 21.22
N ASP A 61 -16.21 0.25 21.36
CA ASP A 61 -16.50 -0.77 22.37
C ASP A 61 -16.18 -2.20 21.91
N ARG A 62 -15.40 -2.35 20.84
CA ARG A 62 -14.97 -3.65 20.29
C ARG A 62 -13.45 -3.72 20.16
N PRO A 63 -12.88 -4.93 20.09
CA PRO A 63 -11.46 -5.06 19.83
C PRO A 63 -11.02 -4.41 18.52
N ILE A 64 -9.85 -3.77 18.54
CA ILE A 64 -9.22 -3.15 17.37
C ILE A 64 -7.84 -3.79 17.18
N ASP A 65 -7.61 -4.36 16.00
CA ASP A 65 -6.30 -4.87 15.63
C ASP A 65 -5.46 -3.74 15.01
N ILE A 66 -4.25 -3.55 15.54
CA ILE A 66 -3.29 -2.52 15.14
C ILE A 66 -2.05 -3.20 14.59
N LEU A 67 -1.73 -2.91 13.34
CA LEU A 67 -0.49 -3.32 12.69
C LEU A 67 0.63 -2.33 12.99
N HIS A 68 1.72 -2.84 13.55
CA HIS A 68 3.02 -2.19 13.55
C HIS A 68 3.85 -2.72 12.40
N LEU A 69 4.20 -1.84 11.46
CA LEU A 69 4.90 -2.16 10.22
C LEU A 69 6.22 -1.40 10.18
N PRO A 70 7.37 -2.09 10.21
CA PRO A 70 8.64 -1.48 9.82
C PRO A 70 8.53 -0.98 8.37
N ALA A 71 8.76 0.31 8.12
CA ALA A 71 8.64 0.89 6.79
C ALA A 71 9.63 0.22 5.82
N SER A 72 9.10 -0.37 4.75
CA SER A 72 9.92 -0.93 3.67
C SER A 72 10.62 0.19 2.89
N PRO A 73 11.85 -0.01 2.38
CA PRO A 73 12.46 0.90 1.41
C PRO A 73 11.64 1.10 0.12
N THR A 74 10.73 0.18 -0.19
CA THR A 74 9.78 0.29 -1.32
C THR A 74 8.47 0.98 -0.95
N ALA A 75 8.24 1.31 0.32
CA ALA A 75 7.01 1.97 0.76
C ALA A 75 6.91 3.38 0.18
N ASN A 76 5.75 3.69 -0.40
CA ASN A 76 5.43 5.03 -0.90
C ASN A 76 4.40 5.67 0.03
N LEU A 77 4.81 6.74 0.71
CA LEU A 77 3.98 7.51 1.62
C LEU A 77 3.61 8.84 0.98
N VAL A 78 2.31 9.10 0.90
CA VAL A 78 1.76 10.39 0.46
C VAL A 78 1.15 11.07 1.66
N ARG A 79 1.48 12.33 1.92
CA ARG A 79 0.83 13.08 3.01
C ARG A 79 -0.68 13.14 2.75
N ALA A 80 -1.49 12.81 3.75
CA ALA A 80 -2.94 12.69 3.61
C ALA A 80 -3.65 14.07 3.66
N THR A 81 -3.23 15.00 2.82
CA THR A 81 -3.86 16.33 2.69
C THR A 81 -4.99 16.30 1.67
N GLY A 82 -6.10 16.97 1.95
CA GLY A 82 -7.30 16.90 1.12
C GLY A 82 -8.54 17.44 1.83
N GLY A 83 -9.68 16.76 1.70
CA GLY A 83 -10.88 17.10 2.46
C GLY A 83 -11.93 16.00 2.48
N ALA A 84 -12.95 16.20 3.30
CA ALA A 84 -14.14 15.35 3.34
C ALA A 84 -15.10 15.62 2.15
N ASP A 85 -14.94 16.77 1.53
CA ASP A 85 -15.69 17.27 0.38
C ASP A 85 -14.76 18.12 -0.52
N GLU A 86 -15.27 18.55 -1.67
CA GLU A 86 -14.49 19.34 -2.64
C GLU A 86 -14.03 20.69 -2.07
N ALA A 87 -14.83 21.30 -1.18
CA ALA A 87 -14.50 22.57 -0.56
C ALA A 87 -13.29 22.42 0.37
N GLY A 88 -13.29 21.38 1.21
CA GLY A 88 -12.17 21.01 2.07
C GLY A 88 -10.93 20.64 1.27
N ARG A 89 -11.09 19.83 0.20
CA ARG A 89 -9.98 19.47 -0.70
C ARG A 89 -9.34 20.71 -1.33
N SER A 90 -10.16 21.63 -1.81
CA SER A 90 -9.71 22.90 -2.39
C SER A 90 -9.01 23.79 -1.35
N ALA A 91 -9.49 23.82 -0.11
CA ALA A 91 -8.91 24.64 0.96
C ALA A 91 -7.52 24.17 1.40
N THR A 92 -7.26 22.86 1.41
CA THR A 92 -5.94 22.31 1.78
C THR A 92 -4.99 22.18 0.60
N GLY A 93 -5.50 22.21 -0.64
CA GLY A 93 -4.73 22.01 -1.87
C GLY A 93 -4.17 20.59 -2.01
N GLY A 94 -4.62 19.65 -1.18
CA GLY A 94 -4.18 18.26 -1.22
C GLY A 94 -5.03 17.41 -2.18
N PRO A 95 -4.52 16.23 -2.60
CA PRO A 95 -5.21 15.44 -3.62
C PRO A 95 -6.37 14.60 -3.07
N PHE A 96 -6.47 14.41 -1.75
CA PHE A 96 -7.41 13.46 -1.17
C PHE A 96 -8.84 14.02 -1.08
N LEU A 97 -9.81 13.20 -1.46
CA LEU A 97 -11.22 13.32 -1.15
C LEU A 97 -11.68 12.00 -0.55
N ASP A 98 -12.00 11.97 0.75
CA ASP A 98 -12.49 10.75 1.43
C ASP A 98 -13.61 11.10 2.42
N ARG A 99 -14.21 10.09 3.04
CA ARG A 99 -15.36 10.25 3.94
C ARG A 99 -14.92 10.73 5.33
N PRO A 100 -15.75 11.54 6.02
CA PRO A 100 -15.58 11.78 7.45
C PRO A 100 -15.38 10.45 8.21
N PRO A 101 -14.57 10.42 9.28
CA PRO A 101 -13.98 11.55 10.00
C PRO A 101 -12.68 12.10 9.39
N PHE A 102 -12.30 11.69 8.17
CA PHE A 102 -11.14 12.26 7.47
C PHE A 102 -11.27 13.79 7.35
N THR A 103 -10.27 14.51 7.86
CA THR A 103 -10.25 15.99 7.86
C THR A 103 -9.42 16.57 6.72
N GLY A 104 -8.54 15.78 6.11
CA GLY A 104 -7.67 16.25 5.03
C GLY A 104 -6.57 17.22 5.47
N THR A 105 -6.29 17.36 6.77
CA THR A 105 -5.22 18.23 7.28
C THR A 105 -3.83 17.59 7.16
N GLY A 106 -3.76 16.29 6.83
CA GLY A 106 -2.52 15.50 6.90
C GLY A 106 -2.04 15.26 8.34
N LEU A 107 -2.95 15.38 9.32
CA LEU A 107 -2.71 15.08 10.73
C LEU A 107 -3.84 14.17 11.25
N ALA A 108 -3.48 13.26 12.15
CA ALA A 108 -4.38 12.49 12.98
C ALA A 108 -4.29 13.04 14.41
N ALA A 109 -5.41 13.10 15.13
CA ALA A 109 -5.45 13.63 16.48
C ALA A 109 -6.46 12.87 17.36
N THR A 110 -6.13 12.74 18.65
CA THR A 110 -7.04 12.29 19.71
C THR A 110 -6.55 12.88 21.03
N GLY A 111 -7.45 13.51 21.79
CA GLY A 111 -7.06 14.27 22.99
C GLY A 111 -5.93 15.28 22.69
N ASP A 112 -4.82 15.16 23.43
CA ASP A 112 -3.62 16.00 23.28
C ASP A 112 -2.59 15.43 22.29
N VAL A 113 -2.83 14.23 21.73
CA VAL A 113 -1.92 13.58 20.77
C VAL A 113 -2.22 14.06 19.36
N VAL A 114 -1.20 14.49 18.65
CA VAL A 114 -1.26 14.87 17.23
C VAL A 114 -0.09 14.25 16.49
N ALA A 115 -0.37 13.51 15.41
CA ALA A 115 0.65 12.82 14.61
C ALA A 115 0.48 13.09 13.11
N PRO A 116 1.58 13.09 12.33
CA PRO A 116 1.50 13.14 10.87
C PRO A 116 0.67 11.97 10.32
N LEU A 117 -0.32 12.28 9.48
CA LEU A 117 -1.11 11.28 8.77
C LEU A 117 -0.62 11.15 7.32
N SER A 118 -0.26 9.94 6.95
CA SER A 118 0.13 9.59 5.58
C SER A 118 -0.75 8.48 5.04
N TRP A 119 -0.95 8.45 3.74
CA TRP A 119 -1.51 7.32 3.02
C TRP A 119 -0.37 6.48 2.46
N LEU A 120 -0.37 5.20 2.79
CA LEU A 120 0.58 4.20 2.32
C LEU A 120 0.01 3.54 1.06
N GLU A 121 0.73 3.67 -0.05
CA GLU A 121 0.44 2.88 -1.24
C GLU A 121 0.71 1.39 -0.97
N HIS A 122 0.02 0.49 -1.69
CA HIS A 122 0.25 -0.95 -1.55
C HIS A 122 1.73 -1.31 -1.54
N THR A 123 2.14 -1.91 -0.44
CA THR A 123 3.49 -2.44 -0.25
C THR A 123 3.40 -3.79 0.42
N ARG A 124 4.43 -4.61 0.23
CA ARG A 124 4.57 -5.87 0.94
C ARG A 124 4.98 -5.58 2.38
N LEU A 125 4.42 -6.34 3.31
CA LEU A 125 4.79 -6.29 4.71
C LEU A 125 6.28 -6.61 4.87
N THR A 126 6.95 -5.86 5.73
CA THR A 126 8.36 -6.11 6.06
C THR A 126 8.42 -7.22 7.13
N PRO A 127 9.37 -8.18 7.05
CA PRO A 127 9.62 -9.11 8.14
C PRO A 127 9.74 -8.39 9.49
N GLY A 128 9.09 -8.92 10.52
CA GLY A 128 9.00 -8.31 11.85
C GLY A 128 7.79 -7.39 12.04
N ALA A 129 6.91 -7.25 11.04
CA ALA A 129 5.61 -6.62 11.26
C ALA A 129 4.78 -7.42 12.29
N ARG A 130 4.06 -6.70 13.16
CA ARG A 130 3.33 -7.27 14.30
C ARG A 130 1.90 -6.78 14.31
N LEU A 131 0.96 -7.69 14.54
CA LEU A 131 -0.46 -7.39 14.68
C LEU A 131 -0.84 -7.51 16.16
N TRP A 132 -1.28 -6.41 16.74
CA TRP A 132 -1.64 -6.29 18.15
C TRP A 132 -3.15 -6.09 18.30
N ARG A 133 -3.79 -6.82 19.19
CA ARG A 133 -5.20 -6.67 19.51
C ARG A 133 -5.37 -5.85 20.78
N PHE A 134 -6.06 -4.74 20.65
CA PHE A 134 -6.50 -3.92 21.79
C PHE A 134 -7.95 -4.27 22.10
N THR A 135 -8.23 -4.67 23.34
CA THR A 135 -9.57 -5.05 23.79
C THR A 135 -10.09 -4.02 24.79
N PRO A 136 -11.35 -3.58 24.70
CA PRO A 136 -11.90 -2.60 25.64
C PRO A 136 -11.78 -3.07 27.10
N GLY A 137 -11.21 -2.22 27.95
CA GLY A 137 -11.04 -2.48 29.38
C GLY A 137 -9.80 -3.31 29.76
N GLU A 138 -9.06 -3.86 28.80
CA GLU A 138 -7.78 -4.52 29.06
C GLU A 138 -6.64 -3.50 29.10
N GLU A 139 -5.68 -3.69 30.01
CA GLU A 139 -4.55 -2.77 30.20
C GLU A 139 -3.49 -2.94 29.10
N GLU A 140 -3.24 -4.18 28.68
CA GLU A 140 -2.17 -4.55 27.75
C GLU A 140 -2.76 -5.18 26.47
N PRO A 141 -2.26 -4.80 25.28
CA PRO A 141 -2.67 -5.45 24.04
C PRO A 141 -2.08 -6.86 23.90
N GLU A 142 -2.80 -7.72 23.20
CA GLU A 142 -2.36 -9.08 22.86
C GLU A 142 -1.62 -9.11 21.52
N LEU A 143 -0.45 -9.73 21.43
CA LEU A 143 0.22 -9.98 20.15
C LEU A 143 -0.46 -11.16 19.43
N VAL A 144 -1.25 -10.89 18.40
CA VAL A 144 -2.05 -11.92 17.70
C VAL A 144 -1.39 -12.46 16.44
N GLY A 145 -0.41 -11.75 15.88
CA GLY A 145 0.42 -12.30 14.80
C GLY A 145 1.74 -11.59 14.55
N THR A 146 2.69 -12.35 13.99
CA THR A 146 3.99 -11.85 13.56
C THR A 146 4.27 -12.28 12.12
N TYR A 147 4.62 -11.33 11.26
CA TYR A 147 4.98 -11.61 9.87
C TYR A 147 6.49 -11.90 9.73
N HIS A 148 6.85 -13.04 9.14
CA HIS A 148 8.22 -13.55 9.03
C HIS A 148 8.81 -13.46 7.62
N GLY A 149 8.22 -12.63 6.75
CA GLY A 149 8.65 -12.49 5.36
C GLY A 149 7.95 -13.46 4.42
N VAL A 150 8.13 -13.28 3.12
CA VAL A 150 7.46 -14.10 2.08
C VAL A 150 7.76 -15.59 2.20
N ALA A 151 8.90 -15.96 2.77
CA ALA A 151 9.27 -17.37 2.95
C ALA A 151 8.40 -18.09 3.99
N PHE A 152 7.93 -17.39 5.03
CA PHE A 152 7.23 -18.01 6.16
C PHE A 152 5.83 -17.45 6.39
N GLY A 153 5.51 -16.28 5.84
CA GLY A 153 4.23 -15.62 5.98
C GLY A 153 3.96 -15.18 7.42
N TRP A 154 2.69 -15.27 7.83
CA TRP A 154 2.23 -14.92 9.16
C TRP A 154 2.31 -16.11 10.12
N GLN A 155 2.90 -15.89 11.29
CA GLN A 155 2.71 -16.75 12.45
C GLN A 155 1.43 -16.30 13.18
N ASN A 156 0.48 -17.20 13.32
CA ASN A 156 -0.81 -16.96 13.96
C ASN A 156 -0.76 -17.36 15.45
N HIS A 157 -0.61 -16.37 16.33
CA HIS A 157 -0.51 -16.62 17.78
C HIS A 157 -1.84 -17.05 18.40
N LEU A 158 -2.95 -16.94 17.66
CA LEU A 158 -4.29 -17.41 18.07
C LEU A 158 -4.55 -18.89 17.69
N ALA A 159 -3.66 -19.49 16.88
CA ALA A 159 -3.82 -20.84 16.34
C ALA A 159 -2.52 -21.64 16.47
N ASP A 160 -2.05 -21.83 17.71
CA ASP A 160 -0.86 -22.64 18.04
C ASP A 160 0.40 -22.27 17.24
N ASP A 161 0.58 -20.99 16.91
CA ASP A 161 1.72 -20.48 16.14
C ASP A 161 1.84 -21.06 14.72
N GLU A 162 0.71 -21.45 14.09
CA GLU A 162 0.71 -21.91 12.70
C GLU A 162 1.24 -20.83 11.74
N LEU A 163 2.02 -21.26 10.74
CA LEU A 163 2.57 -20.39 9.70
C LEU A 163 1.70 -20.43 8.44
N HIS A 164 1.16 -19.28 8.05
CA HIS A 164 0.36 -19.10 6.86
C HIS A 164 1.09 -18.22 5.85
N ALA A 165 1.47 -18.79 4.71
CA ALA A 165 2.03 -18.08 3.57
C ALA A 165 1.15 -18.27 2.33
N LEU A 166 0.99 -17.23 1.52
CA LEU A 166 0.38 -17.32 0.20
C LEU A 166 1.42 -17.25 -0.92
N ALA A 167 1.00 -17.58 -2.14
CA ALA A 167 1.76 -17.27 -3.34
C ALA A 167 1.95 -15.74 -3.44
N PRO A 168 3.20 -15.23 -3.36
CA PRO A 168 3.43 -13.79 -3.35
C PRO A 168 3.09 -13.17 -4.70
N SER A 169 2.37 -12.05 -4.69
CA SER A 169 2.17 -11.29 -5.91
C SER A 169 3.48 -10.71 -6.42
N LYS A 170 3.65 -10.69 -7.75
CA LYS A 170 4.78 -10.01 -8.41
C LYS A 170 4.58 -8.50 -8.56
N PHE A 171 3.40 -7.98 -8.24
CA PHE A 171 3.05 -6.57 -8.44
C PHE A 171 3.15 -5.70 -7.18
N VAL A 172 3.52 -6.32 -6.05
CA VAL A 172 3.67 -5.65 -4.77
C VAL A 172 4.92 -6.18 -4.08
N GLY A 173 5.80 -5.26 -3.67
CA GLY A 173 7.00 -5.59 -2.91
C GLY A 173 8.21 -5.95 -3.77
N PRO A 174 9.34 -6.21 -3.11
CA PRO A 174 10.61 -6.44 -3.79
C PRO A 174 10.65 -7.79 -4.50
N LEU A 175 11.30 -7.76 -5.66
CA LEU A 175 11.62 -8.88 -6.52
C LEU A 175 13.13 -8.93 -6.75
N ALA A 176 13.62 -10.13 -7.05
CA ALA A 176 14.96 -10.34 -7.56
C ALA A 176 14.91 -11.05 -8.91
N LYS A 177 15.75 -10.60 -9.85
CA LYS A 177 16.00 -11.27 -11.13
C LYS A 177 17.41 -11.85 -11.16
N LEU A 178 17.49 -13.08 -11.64
CA LEU A 178 18.70 -13.84 -11.94
C LEU A 178 18.40 -14.78 -13.13
N ASP A 179 19.38 -15.56 -13.58
CA ASP A 179 19.22 -16.47 -14.74
C ASP A 179 18.06 -17.47 -14.58
N LEU A 180 17.74 -17.86 -13.34
CA LEU A 180 16.64 -18.76 -13.02
C LEU A 180 15.25 -18.14 -13.20
N GLY A 181 15.15 -16.80 -13.30
CA GLY A 181 13.89 -16.08 -13.44
C GLY A 181 13.75 -14.91 -12.46
N THR A 182 12.50 -14.53 -12.22
CA THR A 182 12.14 -13.45 -11.28
C THR A 182 11.35 -14.03 -10.11
N PHE A 183 11.77 -13.70 -8.90
CA PHE A 183 11.22 -14.24 -7.66
C PHE A 183 10.78 -13.10 -6.75
N ALA A 184 9.72 -13.34 -5.97
CA ALA A 184 9.43 -12.54 -4.81
C ALA A 184 10.51 -12.76 -3.74
N VAL A 185 10.89 -11.69 -3.02
CA VAL A 185 11.99 -11.77 -2.08
C VAL A 185 11.74 -11.06 -0.77
N ASP A 186 12.45 -11.51 0.26
CA ASP A 186 12.81 -10.69 1.42
C ASP A 186 14.25 -10.21 1.27
N VAL A 187 14.49 -8.94 1.59
CA VAL A 187 15.82 -8.32 1.52
C VAL A 187 16.30 -8.03 2.93
N ARG A 188 17.42 -8.64 3.32
CA ARG A 188 18.14 -8.29 4.53
C ARG A 188 19.17 -7.21 4.22
N THR A 189 19.18 -6.14 5.00
CA THR A 189 20.13 -5.04 4.88
C THR A 189 21.13 -5.05 6.02
N ASP A 190 22.26 -4.36 5.83
CA ASP A 190 23.15 -3.97 6.94
C ASP A 190 22.65 -2.71 7.67
N ASP A 191 23.45 -2.20 8.60
CA ASP A 191 23.13 -1.03 9.44
C ASP A 191 23.01 0.28 8.64
N ASP A 192 23.66 0.33 7.47
CA ASP A 192 23.63 1.43 6.50
C ASP A 192 22.45 1.31 5.52
N GLY A 193 21.69 0.20 5.60
CA GLY A 193 20.53 -0.05 4.76
C GLY A 193 20.87 -0.67 3.40
N ALA A 194 22.13 -1.05 3.17
CA ALA A 194 22.53 -1.70 1.93
C ALA A 194 22.11 -3.18 1.92
N PRO A 195 21.53 -3.70 0.82
CA PRO A 195 21.18 -5.11 0.70
C PRO A 195 22.40 -6.03 0.84
N THR A 196 22.29 -7.04 1.70
CA THR A 196 23.37 -8.03 1.92
C THR A 196 22.96 -9.43 1.46
N VAL A 197 21.78 -9.90 1.87
CA VAL A 197 21.24 -11.23 1.53
C VAL A 197 19.81 -11.10 1.06
N VAL A 198 19.49 -11.85 0.01
CA VAL A 198 18.17 -11.91 -0.60
C VAL A 198 17.65 -13.33 -0.44
N THR A 199 16.44 -13.47 0.13
CA THR A 199 15.74 -14.75 0.22
C THR A 199 14.75 -14.84 -0.93
N LEU A 200 15.08 -15.64 -1.96
CA LEU A 200 14.22 -15.94 -3.09
C LEU A 200 13.10 -16.89 -2.64
N VAL A 201 11.86 -16.63 -3.05
CA VAL A 201 10.70 -17.45 -2.67
C VAL A 201 9.86 -17.83 -3.89
N THR A 202 9.40 -19.09 -3.91
CA THR A 202 8.46 -19.63 -4.90
C THR A 202 7.55 -20.68 -4.28
N MET A 203 6.42 -20.96 -4.94
CA MET A 203 5.50 -22.06 -4.58
C MET A 203 5.78 -23.34 -5.37
N ALA A 204 6.67 -23.28 -6.37
CA ALA A 204 6.93 -24.40 -7.27
C ALA A 204 7.88 -25.43 -6.64
N ALA A 205 7.39 -26.65 -6.42
CA ALA A 205 8.19 -27.75 -5.86
C ALA A 205 9.36 -28.17 -6.75
N ALA A 206 9.24 -28.00 -8.07
CA ALA A 206 10.34 -28.26 -9.01
C ALA A 206 11.58 -27.37 -8.78
N SER A 207 11.48 -26.32 -7.95
CA SER A 207 12.62 -25.48 -7.60
C SER A 207 13.64 -26.18 -6.68
N GLU A 208 13.32 -27.35 -6.12
CA GLU A 208 14.27 -28.18 -5.36
C GLU A 208 15.53 -28.52 -6.18
N GLU A 209 15.35 -28.85 -7.47
CA GLU A 209 16.45 -29.13 -8.41
C GLU A 209 17.37 -27.93 -8.62
N GLN A 210 16.90 -26.72 -8.29
CA GLN A 210 17.62 -25.45 -8.38
C GLN A 210 18.22 -25.02 -7.03
N GLY A 211 18.18 -25.89 -6.02
CA GLY A 211 18.75 -25.68 -4.70
C GLY A 211 17.87 -24.88 -3.75
N PHE A 212 16.55 -24.81 -3.99
CA PHE A 212 15.61 -24.27 -3.02
C PHE A 212 15.28 -25.33 -1.96
N THR A 213 15.01 -24.88 -0.73
CA THR A 213 14.60 -25.74 0.38
C THR A 213 13.16 -25.46 0.76
N ARG A 214 12.37 -26.51 1.00
CA ARG A 214 11.00 -26.38 1.47
C ARG A 214 10.96 -25.86 2.91
N THR A 215 10.16 -24.81 3.14
CA THR A 215 9.98 -24.21 4.47
C THR A 215 8.88 -24.91 5.26
N LYS A 216 8.78 -24.61 6.57
CA LYS A 216 7.67 -25.07 7.42
C LYS A 216 6.31 -24.50 6.97
N ALA A 217 6.29 -23.35 6.32
CA ALA A 217 5.09 -22.73 5.75
C ALA A 217 4.71 -23.31 4.38
N GLY A 218 5.43 -24.31 3.88
CA GLY A 218 5.13 -24.99 2.62
C GLY A 218 5.64 -24.28 1.36
N THR A 219 6.27 -23.11 1.49
CA THR A 219 6.95 -22.41 0.39
C THR A 219 8.32 -23.04 0.10
N TRP A 220 8.96 -22.61 -0.99
CA TRP A 220 10.34 -22.98 -1.33
C TRP A 220 11.22 -21.74 -1.32
N ALA A 221 12.31 -21.78 -0.56
CA ALA A 221 13.18 -20.63 -0.35
C ALA A 221 14.66 -20.92 -0.66
N LYS A 222 15.37 -19.91 -1.14
CA LYS A 222 16.83 -19.95 -1.38
C LYS A 222 17.45 -18.61 -1.04
N GLN A 223 18.53 -18.62 -0.26
CA GLN A 223 19.29 -17.41 0.04
C GLN A 223 20.44 -17.23 -0.95
N VAL A 224 20.62 -16.00 -1.41
CA VAL A 224 21.73 -15.59 -2.29
C VAL A 224 22.31 -14.25 -1.83
N PRO A 225 23.59 -13.97 -2.10
CA PRO A 225 24.15 -12.63 -1.92
C PRO A 225 23.38 -11.60 -2.75
N ALA A 226 23.12 -10.41 -2.17
CA ALA A 226 22.40 -9.36 -2.90
C ALA A 226 23.14 -8.85 -4.14
N GLY A 227 24.47 -8.95 -4.15
CA GLY A 227 25.30 -8.58 -5.31
C GLY A 227 25.11 -9.48 -6.54
N ASP A 228 24.54 -10.67 -6.36
CA ASP A 228 24.36 -11.67 -7.43
C ASP A 228 22.99 -11.54 -8.13
N VAL A 229 22.17 -10.58 -7.72
CA VAL A 229 20.82 -10.40 -8.26
C VAL A 229 20.51 -8.93 -8.63
N GLU A 230 19.55 -8.75 -9.52
CA GLU A 230 18.94 -7.45 -9.79
C GLU A 230 17.70 -7.28 -8.90
N LEU A 231 17.74 -6.32 -7.96
CA LEU A 231 16.62 -6.00 -7.07
C LEU A 231 15.76 -4.86 -7.63
N PHE A 232 14.43 -5.04 -7.63
CA PHE A 232 13.46 -4.05 -8.06
C PHE A 232 12.06 -4.37 -7.53
N GLU A 233 11.12 -3.44 -7.67
CA GLU A 233 9.68 -3.68 -7.55
C GLU A 233 9.03 -3.40 -8.91
N ILE A 234 7.99 -4.17 -9.27
CA ILE A 234 7.14 -3.84 -10.42
C ILE A 234 6.01 -2.93 -9.94
N HIS A 235 5.99 -1.70 -10.43
CA HIS A 235 4.85 -0.79 -10.30
C HIS A 235 4.01 -0.85 -11.57
N ALA A 236 2.95 -1.67 -11.53
CA ALA A 236 2.03 -1.85 -12.63
C ALA A 236 0.84 -0.90 -12.49
N THR A 237 0.75 0.10 -13.38
CA THR A 237 -0.34 1.08 -13.40
C THR A 237 -1.20 0.88 -14.63
N ALA A 238 -2.48 1.25 -14.53
CA ALA A 238 -3.43 1.21 -15.63
C ALA A 238 -4.55 2.23 -15.40
N ARG A 239 -5.52 2.25 -16.31
CA ARG A 239 -6.82 2.89 -16.12
C ARG A 239 -7.93 1.85 -16.16
N TRP A 240 -8.90 1.98 -15.26
CA TRP A 240 -10.12 1.20 -15.25
C TRP A 240 -11.32 2.15 -15.30
N HIS A 241 -12.10 2.11 -16.38
CA HIS A 241 -13.14 3.12 -16.68
C HIS A 241 -12.63 4.58 -16.56
N GLY A 242 -11.37 4.83 -16.96
CA GLY A 242 -10.71 6.13 -16.87
C GLY A 242 -10.08 6.46 -15.51
N LEU A 243 -10.45 5.76 -14.44
CA LEU A 243 -9.87 5.93 -13.10
C LEU A 243 -8.43 5.37 -13.07
N PRO A 244 -7.43 6.12 -12.59
CA PRO A 244 -6.08 5.59 -12.43
C PRO A 244 -6.06 4.50 -11.34
N VAL A 245 -5.48 3.35 -11.67
CA VAL A 245 -5.38 2.20 -10.77
C VAL A 245 -3.98 1.59 -10.79
N ARG A 246 -3.62 0.90 -9.70
CA ARG A 246 -2.46 0.00 -9.62
C ARG A 246 -2.94 -1.44 -9.68
N ILE A 247 -2.32 -2.27 -10.51
CA ILE A 247 -2.48 -3.72 -10.43
C ILE A 247 -1.67 -4.18 -9.22
N VAL A 248 -2.33 -4.86 -8.28
CA VAL A 248 -1.75 -5.31 -7.01
C VAL A 248 -1.77 -6.82 -6.87
N ASP A 249 -2.58 -7.49 -7.69
CA ASP A 249 -2.47 -8.93 -7.87
C ASP A 249 -3.02 -9.38 -9.23
N GLN A 250 -2.66 -10.59 -9.65
CA GLN A 250 -3.12 -11.18 -10.89
C GLN A 250 -3.21 -12.70 -10.77
N GLY A 251 -4.29 -13.26 -11.29
CA GLY A 251 -4.50 -14.70 -11.31
C GLY A 251 -5.33 -15.15 -12.51
N PRO A 252 -5.41 -16.47 -12.73
CA PRO A 252 -6.32 -17.02 -13.72
C PRO A 252 -7.76 -16.77 -13.29
N GLY A 253 -8.58 -16.30 -14.23
CA GLY A 253 -10.03 -16.21 -14.11
C GLY A 253 -10.75 -17.37 -14.80
N PRO A 254 -12.08 -17.28 -14.87
CA PRO A 254 -12.88 -18.18 -15.70
C PRO A 254 -12.37 -18.20 -17.15
N ASP A 255 -12.46 -19.36 -17.80
CA ASP A 255 -12.14 -19.54 -19.22
C ASP A 255 -10.71 -19.13 -19.66
N GLY A 256 -9.78 -19.03 -18.71
CA GLY A 256 -8.38 -18.67 -18.97
C GLY A 256 -8.13 -17.16 -19.15
N GLU A 257 -9.15 -16.32 -18.94
CA GLU A 257 -8.93 -14.87 -18.89
C GLU A 257 -8.04 -14.51 -17.70
N VAL A 258 -7.20 -13.49 -17.87
CA VAL A 258 -6.34 -13.01 -16.80
C VAL A 258 -7.08 -11.95 -15.99
N MET A 259 -7.33 -12.22 -14.71
CA MET A 259 -7.99 -11.30 -13.80
C MET A 259 -6.95 -10.55 -12.97
N CYS A 260 -7.15 -9.25 -12.82
CA CYS A 260 -6.31 -8.36 -12.04
C CYS A 260 -7.09 -7.85 -10.84
N ARG A 261 -6.51 -7.98 -9.64
CA ARG A 261 -6.92 -7.15 -8.50
C ARG A 261 -6.28 -5.78 -8.70
N VAL A 262 -7.09 -4.73 -8.69
CA VAL A 262 -6.64 -3.35 -8.88
C VAL A 262 -7.04 -2.48 -7.70
N SER A 263 -6.16 -1.56 -7.30
CA SER A 263 -6.40 -0.55 -6.26
C SER A 263 -6.44 0.84 -6.90
N SER A 264 -7.38 1.69 -6.45
CA SER A 264 -7.46 3.08 -6.90
C SER A 264 -6.20 3.86 -6.53
N LEU A 265 -5.71 4.68 -7.46
CA LEU A 265 -4.67 5.69 -7.25
C LEU A 265 -5.23 7.12 -7.36
N ALA A 266 -6.55 7.27 -7.46
CA ALA A 266 -7.19 8.56 -7.70
C ALA A 266 -7.25 9.45 -6.45
N TYR A 267 -7.14 8.86 -5.26
CA TYR A 267 -7.37 9.52 -3.96
C TYR A 267 -8.75 10.19 -3.86
N ASP A 268 -9.72 9.69 -4.61
CA ASP A 268 -11.04 10.29 -4.76
C ASP A 268 -12.13 9.23 -4.50
N ALA A 269 -12.72 9.29 -3.30
CA ALA A 269 -13.76 8.36 -2.86
C ALA A 269 -15.02 8.46 -3.72
N ASP A 270 -15.42 9.66 -4.17
CA ASP A 270 -16.58 9.83 -5.05
C ASP A 270 -16.38 9.10 -6.38
N ALA A 271 -15.18 9.22 -6.95
CA ALA A 271 -14.84 8.56 -8.21
C ALA A 271 -14.82 7.03 -8.06
N ALA A 272 -14.24 6.51 -6.98
CA ALA A 272 -14.18 5.07 -6.72
C ALA A 272 -15.57 4.47 -6.42
N GLU A 273 -16.37 5.13 -5.58
CA GLU A 273 -17.71 4.67 -5.20
C GLU A 273 -18.70 4.75 -6.38
N ARG A 274 -18.58 5.75 -7.27
CA ARG A 274 -19.37 5.80 -8.52
C ARG A 274 -19.12 4.60 -9.44
N LEU A 275 -17.92 4.03 -9.39
CA LEU A 275 -17.56 2.82 -10.14
C LEU A 275 -17.80 1.53 -9.35
N LEU A 276 -18.43 1.62 -8.18
CA LEU A 276 -18.73 0.47 -7.31
C LEU A 276 -17.46 -0.33 -6.93
N MET A 277 -16.33 0.36 -6.72
CA MET A 277 -15.17 -0.29 -6.11
C MET A 277 -15.46 -0.64 -4.66
N ASP A 278 -14.93 -1.77 -4.21
CA ASP A 278 -15.02 -2.21 -2.82
C ASP A 278 -14.16 -1.31 -1.93
N LYS A 279 -14.78 -0.64 -0.97
CA LYS A 279 -14.04 0.03 0.11
C LYS A 279 -13.56 -1.01 1.10
N ILE A 280 -12.30 -1.45 0.96
CA ILE A 280 -11.71 -2.45 1.85
C ILE A 280 -11.12 -1.84 3.13
N ASP A 281 -10.86 -0.52 3.11
CA ASP A 281 -10.32 0.26 4.23
C ASP A 281 -10.58 1.76 4.01
N ALA A 282 -10.33 2.59 5.02
CA ALA A 282 -10.28 4.04 4.86
C ALA A 282 -9.21 4.44 3.84
N GLY A 283 -9.61 5.22 2.83
CA GLY A 283 -8.74 5.62 1.72
C GLY A 283 -8.33 4.50 0.76
N VAL A 284 -8.85 3.28 0.87
CA VAL A 284 -8.46 2.15 0.00
C VAL A 284 -9.68 1.54 -0.68
N TYR A 285 -9.69 1.63 -2.01
CA TYR A 285 -10.73 1.08 -2.87
C TYR A 285 -10.11 0.10 -3.85
N GLU A 286 -10.64 -1.11 -3.89
CA GLU A 286 -10.20 -2.17 -4.79
C GLU A 286 -11.33 -2.73 -5.64
N THR A 287 -10.99 -3.38 -6.74
CA THR A 287 -11.92 -4.24 -7.47
C THR A 287 -11.14 -5.31 -8.24
N THR A 288 -11.85 -6.31 -8.75
CA THR A 288 -11.30 -7.28 -9.68
C THR A 288 -11.80 -6.98 -11.09
N ALA A 289 -10.87 -6.78 -12.02
CA ALA A 289 -11.16 -6.51 -13.42
C ALA A 289 -10.36 -7.44 -14.31
N ALA A 290 -10.93 -7.81 -15.46
CA ALA A 290 -10.17 -8.48 -16.50
C ALA A 290 -9.03 -7.59 -17.00
N LEU A 291 -7.86 -8.17 -17.29
CA LEU A 291 -6.74 -7.44 -17.88
C LEU A 291 -7.14 -6.78 -19.22
N SER A 292 -8.02 -7.43 -19.98
CA SER A 292 -8.58 -6.93 -21.24
C SER A 292 -9.41 -5.64 -21.09
N ALA A 293 -9.95 -5.40 -19.89
CA ALA A 293 -10.73 -4.20 -19.56
C ALA A 293 -9.86 -3.04 -19.03
N LEU A 294 -8.55 -3.27 -18.83
CA LEU A 294 -7.61 -2.24 -18.40
C LEU A 294 -6.99 -1.54 -19.61
N THR A 295 -6.94 -0.21 -19.56
CA THR A 295 -6.26 0.62 -20.58
C THR A 295 -5.00 1.25 -20.02
N ASP A 296 -4.13 1.77 -20.90
CA ASP A 296 -2.88 2.43 -20.52
C ASP A 296 -1.99 1.61 -19.55
N VAL A 297 -1.97 0.29 -19.70
CA VAL A 297 -1.21 -0.60 -18.83
C VAL A 297 0.28 -0.32 -18.98
N ARG A 298 0.94 0.05 -17.88
CA ARG A 298 2.37 0.37 -17.82
C ARG A 298 3.02 -0.40 -16.69
N TYR A 299 4.11 -1.08 -17.01
CA TYR A 299 4.96 -1.77 -16.05
C TYR A 299 6.25 -0.97 -15.88
N THR A 300 6.44 -0.40 -14.70
CA THR A 300 7.66 0.35 -14.38
C THR A 300 8.43 -0.40 -13.30
N GLN A 301 9.72 -0.65 -13.52
CA GLN A 301 10.60 -1.12 -12.46
C GLN A 301 11.00 0.05 -11.56
N ARG A 302 10.79 -0.09 -10.25
CA ARG A 302 11.24 0.85 -9.23
C ARG A 302 12.37 0.22 -8.45
N VAL A 303 13.43 0.98 -8.19
CA VAL A 303 14.52 0.59 -7.30
C VAL A 303 14.58 1.64 -6.19
N PRO A 304 14.45 1.27 -4.91
CA PRO A 304 14.67 2.19 -3.80
C PRO A 304 16.03 2.87 -3.92
N ASN A 305 16.12 4.16 -3.60
CA ASN A 305 17.38 4.90 -3.66
C ASN A 305 18.48 4.22 -2.82
N ALA A 306 18.10 3.63 -1.68
CA ALA A 306 19.02 2.89 -0.80
C ALA A 306 19.63 1.64 -1.47
N TRP A 307 19.00 1.11 -2.52
CA TRP A 307 19.46 -0.08 -3.24
C TRP A 307 20.02 0.24 -4.63
N ALA A 308 19.80 1.46 -5.11
CA ALA A 308 20.18 1.87 -6.45
C ALA A 308 21.70 1.99 -6.56
N LYS A 309 22.26 1.39 -7.62
CA LYS A 309 23.66 1.62 -7.99
C LYS A 309 23.84 3.06 -8.47
N GLU A 310 25.05 3.61 -8.35
CA GLU A 310 25.36 4.99 -8.74
C GLU A 310 24.93 5.30 -10.19
N SER A 311 25.10 4.35 -11.11
CA SER A 311 24.67 4.47 -12.51
C SER A 311 23.15 4.62 -12.65
N GLN A 312 22.37 3.92 -11.82
CA GLN A 312 20.90 4.01 -11.81
C GLN A 312 20.44 5.34 -11.20
N LEU A 313 21.11 5.81 -10.14
CA LEU A 313 20.86 7.12 -9.53
C LEU A 313 21.15 8.27 -10.53
N ALA A 314 22.24 8.17 -11.29
CA ALA A 314 22.59 9.13 -12.33
C ALA A 314 21.54 9.17 -13.46
N GLN A 315 21.09 8.01 -13.92
CA GLN A 315 20.02 7.93 -14.93
C GLN A 315 18.69 8.51 -14.41
N ALA A 316 18.32 8.21 -13.16
CA ALA A 316 17.11 8.75 -12.53
C ALA A 316 17.17 10.27 -12.38
N ARG A 317 18.34 10.83 -12.02
CA ARG A 317 18.55 12.29 -11.94
C ARG A 317 18.39 12.95 -13.31
N ALA A 318 19.04 12.40 -14.34
CA ALA A 318 18.93 12.90 -15.71
C ALA A 318 17.47 12.85 -16.23
N ALA A 319 16.74 11.77 -15.94
CA ALA A 319 15.33 11.65 -16.31
C ALA A 319 14.44 12.68 -15.59
N ARG A 320 14.69 12.96 -14.31
CA ARG A 320 13.96 14.01 -13.56
C ARG A 320 14.25 15.41 -14.09
N GLU A 321 15.51 15.69 -14.41
CA GLU A 321 15.91 16.97 -15.01
C GLU A 321 15.25 17.17 -16.38
N ALA A 322 15.21 16.12 -17.21
CA ALA A 322 14.52 16.15 -18.50
C ALA A 322 13.00 16.35 -18.34
N ALA A 323 12.36 15.66 -17.39
CA ALA A 323 10.94 15.81 -17.11
C ALA A 323 10.59 17.21 -16.56
N ALA A 324 11.41 17.75 -15.66
CA ALA A 324 11.25 19.10 -15.13
C ALA A 324 11.43 20.16 -16.24
N ALA A 325 12.40 19.97 -17.13
CA ALA A 325 12.59 20.82 -18.30
C ALA A 325 11.39 20.75 -19.26
N ALA A 326 10.83 19.56 -19.49
CA ALA A 326 9.63 19.38 -20.31
C ALA A 326 8.37 20.00 -19.69
N ALA A 327 8.21 19.91 -18.35
CA ALA A 327 7.11 20.56 -17.65
C ALA A 327 7.22 22.09 -17.66
N ALA A 328 8.45 22.63 -17.57
CA ALA A 328 8.70 24.06 -17.66
C ALA A 328 8.43 24.62 -19.08
N THR A 329 8.67 23.82 -20.13
CA THR A 329 8.39 24.23 -21.52
C THR A 329 6.94 24.02 -21.93
N ALA A 330 6.17 23.19 -21.23
CA ALA A 330 4.75 22.95 -21.51
C ALA A 330 3.85 24.17 -21.20
N GLY A 331 4.34 25.16 -20.47
CA GLY A 331 3.61 26.38 -20.12
C GLY A 331 2.37 26.12 -19.25
N PRO A 332 1.85 27.12 -18.51
CA PRO A 332 0.56 26.96 -17.86
C PRO A 332 -0.51 26.78 -18.94
N SER A 333 -1.22 25.65 -18.91
CA SER A 333 -2.41 25.47 -19.74
C SER A 333 -3.36 26.62 -19.43
N ALA A 334 -3.56 27.51 -20.39
CA ALA A 334 -4.48 28.62 -20.28
C ALA A 334 -5.84 28.06 -19.86
N GLY A 335 -6.31 28.47 -18.68
CA GLY A 335 -7.63 28.14 -18.18
C GLY A 335 -8.65 28.48 -19.25
N ALA A 336 -9.56 27.52 -19.50
CA ALA A 336 -10.72 27.75 -20.32
C ALA A 336 -11.48 28.95 -19.76
N ALA A 337 -11.37 30.09 -20.43
CA ALA A 337 -12.22 31.24 -20.18
C ALA A 337 -13.68 30.85 -20.48
N PRO A 338 -14.65 31.26 -19.66
CA PRO A 338 -16.05 30.98 -19.93
C PRO A 338 -16.46 31.71 -21.21
N ALA A 339 -17.02 30.96 -22.16
CA ALA A 339 -17.62 31.51 -23.37
C ALA A 339 -18.68 32.56 -22.98
N GLY A 340 -18.51 33.77 -23.50
CA GLY A 340 -19.41 34.89 -23.27
C GLY A 340 -20.83 34.59 -23.73
N VAL A 341 -21.77 34.85 -22.83
CA VAL A 341 -23.20 34.91 -23.14
C VAL A 341 -23.42 36.06 -24.11
N THR A 342 -23.77 35.73 -25.35
CA THR A 342 -24.28 36.66 -26.35
C THR A 342 -25.75 36.90 -26.06
N THR A 343 -26.09 38.06 -25.50
CA THR A 343 -27.47 38.55 -25.43
C THR A 343 -27.84 39.18 -26.76
N GLY A 344 -28.47 38.39 -27.63
CA GLY A 344 -29.13 38.86 -28.85
C GLY A 344 -30.61 38.51 -28.81
N GLY A 345 -31.48 39.52 -28.71
CA GLY A 345 -32.93 39.33 -28.75
C GLY A 345 -33.68 40.65 -28.57
N ALA A 346 -33.83 41.38 -29.65
CA ALA A 346 -34.62 42.61 -29.74
C ALA A 346 -36.14 42.33 -29.78
N ALA A 347 -36.87 43.28 -29.21
CA ALA A 347 -38.27 43.71 -29.39
C ALA A 347 -39.16 43.04 -30.46
N ALA A 348 -40.43 42.80 -30.09
CA ALA A 348 -41.61 43.51 -30.61
C ALA A 348 -42.92 42.89 -30.07
N GLY A 349 -43.87 43.72 -29.64
CA GLY A 349 -45.23 43.32 -29.26
C GLY A 349 -45.77 44.10 -28.08
#